data_AF-A0A8H8JSN1-F1
#
_entry.id   AF-A0A8H8JSN1-F1
#
_cell.length_a   1.000
_cell.length_b   1.000
_cell.length_c   1.000
_cell.angle_alpha   90.00
_cell.angle_beta   90.00
_cell.angle_gamma   90.00
#
_symmetry.space_group_name_H-M   'P 1'
#
loop_
_entity.id
_entity.type
_entity.pdbx_description
1 polymer ?
#
loop_
_entity_poly.entity_id
_entity_poly.type
_entity_poly.pdbx_seq_one_letter_code
_entity_poly.pdbx_strand_id
1 'polypeptide(L)'
;MMLISFSLSLLTLVPAVLGELEPHKARPHPFHTRAPKLRTDSATNATHTKRAPALRFPFGSTKVRGVNLGGWLVLEPWITPSLFDNTGNPNIVDEFTFGQFQDFNTAQSVLKKHWDTWITESDIAAIAAAGLNHVRIPIGYWAFDISAGEPYHQGQYEYLKKAVTWAGNHGVKVLIDLHGSPGSQNGFDNSGKRGDATWHTNSQNVARTNAIIKTLAAEFSKDQYASTVTSIAPLNEPAGFVGGNVMDVTRQYWYDSYGNIRYPFGSATQGPLLEVIHDAFQPLSSWNGFMKYPNFEGVAMDTHHYEIFSDAEVSMTWPQHLQTACNFGRNTVGSYSASNMWVIVGEWTTTPYDCAKYLNGRGVGARYDGTRSGSTKKGECGPFTGSRSKFSDAYKTFMRQFYEAQTSSFEQGGAGWIYWTWKAENADEWSYQAGLAGGWIPVNPAERKYPNICG
;
A
#
# COMPACT_ATOMS: atom_id res chain seq x y z
N MET A 1 -22.51 50.27 -14.42
CA MET A 1 -23.50 50.41 -15.51
C MET A 1 -22.86 49.86 -16.78
N MET A 2 -23.62 49.05 -17.52
CA MET A 2 -23.33 48.42 -18.82
C MET A 2 -22.70 47.02 -18.81
N LEU A 3 -23.61 46.04 -18.86
CA LEU A 3 -23.42 44.66 -19.33
C LEU A 3 -23.16 44.65 -20.84
N ILE A 4 -22.40 43.66 -21.35
CA ILE A 4 -22.63 43.10 -22.69
C ILE A 4 -22.41 41.57 -22.67
N SER A 5 -23.42 40.86 -23.17
CA SER A 5 -23.59 39.41 -23.32
C SER A 5 -22.62 38.75 -24.30
N PHE A 6 -22.32 37.47 -24.06
CA PHE A 6 -21.79 36.54 -25.06
C PHE A 6 -22.93 35.83 -25.80
N SER A 7 -22.88 35.89 -27.13
CA SER A 7 -23.79 35.19 -28.03
C SER A 7 -23.15 33.90 -28.55
N LEU A 8 -23.88 32.80 -28.40
CA LEU A 8 -23.58 31.48 -28.95
C LEU A 8 -23.84 31.50 -30.47
N SER A 9 -22.99 30.85 -31.27
CA SER A 9 -23.33 30.53 -32.66
C SER A 9 -22.87 29.13 -33.03
N LEU A 10 -23.88 28.30 -33.30
CA LEU A 10 -23.85 26.98 -33.92
C LEU A 10 -23.13 27.04 -35.27
N LEU A 11 -22.21 26.09 -35.51
CA LEU A 11 -21.78 25.74 -36.86
C LEU A 11 -22.25 24.33 -37.18
N THR A 12 -23.07 24.26 -38.23
CA THR A 12 -23.65 23.09 -38.87
C THR A 12 -22.59 22.28 -39.63
N LEU A 13 -22.53 20.95 -39.40
CA LEU A 13 -21.80 20.01 -40.24
C LEU A 13 -22.72 19.38 -41.30
N VAL A 14 -22.26 19.38 -42.55
CA VAL A 14 -22.83 18.75 -43.73
C VAL A 14 -22.38 17.27 -43.80
N PRO A 15 -23.21 16.32 -44.28
CA PRO A 15 -22.98 14.89 -44.10
C PRO A 15 -22.02 14.30 -45.14
N ALA A 16 -21.11 13.44 -44.68
CA ALA A 16 -20.26 12.61 -45.54
C ALA A 16 -20.93 11.24 -45.77
N VAL A 17 -21.07 10.92 -47.04
CA VAL A 17 -21.57 9.68 -47.62
C VAL A 17 -20.58 8.54 -47.32
N LEU A 18 -21.05 7.45 -46.71
CA LEU A 18 -20.33 6.18 -46.64
C LEU A 18 -21.27 5.08 -47.14
N GLY A 19 -20.81 4.44 -48.23
CA GLY A 19 -21.54 3.45 -48.98
C GLY A 19 -21.75 2.13 -48.24
N GLU A 20 -22.87 1.52 -48.59
CA GLU A 20 -23.32 0.20 -48.19
C GLU A 20 -22.34 -0.90 -48.65
N LEU A 21 -22.06 -1.85 -47.76
CA LEU A 21 -21.55 -3.17 -48.12
C LEU A 21 -22.49 -4.21 -47.51
N GLU A 22 -23.35 -4.77 -48.35
CA GLU A 22 -24.20 -5.93 -48.03
C GLU A 22 -23.37 -7.23 -47.94
N PRO A 23 -23.87 -8.25 -47.20
CA PRO A 23 -23.15 -9.47 -46.90
C PRO A 23 -23.31 -10.54 -47.99
N HIS A 24 -22.20 -11.13 -48.44
CA HIS A 24 -22.20 -12.27 -49.35
C HIS A 24 -22.69 -13.55 -48.66
N LYS A 25 -23.83 -14.08 -49.16
CA LYS A 25 -24.37 -15.41 -48.87
C LYS A 25 -23.49 -16.50 -49.49
N ALA A 26 -22.99 -17.43 -48.66
CA ALA A 26 -22.42 -18.70 -49.10
C ALA A 26 -23.46 -19.83 -48.97
N ARG A 27 -23.65 -20.61 -50.04
CA ARG A 27 -24.51 -21.82 -50.07
C ARG A 27 -23.75 -23.05 -49.54
N PRO A 28 -24.43 -24.01 -48.89
CA PRO A 28 -23.79 -25.21 -48.35
C PRO A 28 -23.72 -26.35 -49.38
N HIS A 29 -22.59 -27.06 -49.42
CA HIS A 29 -22.46 -28.37 -50.06
C HIS A 29 -22.41 -29.48 -48.99
N PRO A 30 -23.06 -30.63 -49.19
CA PRO A 30 -23.14 -31.69 -48.19
C PRO A 30 -21.97 -32.66 -48.34
N PHE A 31 -21.26 -32.93 -47.24
CA PHE A 31 -20.35 -34.07 -47.13
C PHE A 31 -20.80 -34.98 -45.98
N HIS A 32 -21.42 -36.10 -46.34
CA HIS A 32 -21.54 -37.26 -45.48
C HIS A 32 -20.14 -37.87 -45.26
N THR A 33 -19.68 -37.92 -44.02
CA THR A 33 -18.66 -38.90 -43.61
C THR A 33 -18.99 -39.48 -42.23
N ARG A 34 -18.86 -40.81 -42.16
CA ARG A 34 -19.16 -41.71 -41.03
C ARG A 34 -18.38 -41.35 -39.77
N ALA A 35 -19.04 -41.45 -38.61
CA ALA A 35 -18.39 -41.54 -37.31
C ALA A 35 -17.64 -42.89 -37.15
N PRO A 36 -16.39 -42.91 -36.65
CA PRO A 36 -15.70 -44.14 -36.26
C PRO A 36 -16.06 -44.57 -34.83
N LYS A 37 -16.15 -45.89 -34.65
CA LYS A 37 -16.40 -46.63 -33.40
C LYS A 37 -15.40 -46.27 -32.30
N LEU A 38 -15.91 -46.08 -31.08
CA LEU A 38 -15.10 -46.08 -29.85
C LEU A 38 -14.40 -47.43 -29.67
N ARG A 39 -13.07 -47.41 -29.60
CA ARG A 39 -12.26 -48.47 -29.00
C ARG A 39 -11.97 -48.09 -27.55
N THR A 40 -12.28 -49.00 -26.64
CA THR A 40 -11.90 -48.94 -25.23
C THR A 40 -10.47 -49.43 -25.09
N ASP A 41 -9.51 -48.51 -24.91
CA ASP A 41 -8.19 -48.84 -24.39
C ASP A 41 -8.02 -48.17 -23.01
N SER A 42 -7.59 -48.98 -22.05
CA SER A 42 -7.44 -48.66 -20.64
C SER A 42 -6.45 -47.51 -20.42
N ALA A 43 -6.95 -46.37 -19.96
CA ALA A 43 -6.14 -45.25 -19.53
C ALA A 43 -5.60 -45.48 -18.11
N THR A 44 -4.28 -45.55 -17.97
CA THR A 44 -3.60 -45.27 -16.71
C THR A 44 -3.80 -43.78 -16.40
N ASN A 45 -4.70 -43.48 -15.46
CA ASN A 45 -4.92 -42.14 -14.94
C ASN A 45 -3.71 -41.70 -14.09
N ALA A 46 -2.79 -40.96 -14.72
CA ALA A 46 -1.93 -40.01 -14.02
C ALA A 46 -2.31 -38.60 -14.50
N THR A 47 -3.42 -38.08 -14.00
CA THR A 47 -3.72 -36.65 -14.06
C THR A 47 -2.76 -35.91 -13.13
N HIS A 48 -1.54 -35.66 -13.62
CA HIS A 48 -0.72 -34.58 -13.08
C HIS A 48 -1.36 -33.26 -13.47
N THR A 49 -2.42 -32.87 -12.76
CA THR A 49 -2.78 -31.45 -12.69
C THR A 49 -1.58 -30.76 -12.05
N LYS A 50 -0.83 -29.97 -12.82
CA LYS A 50 0.16 -29.04 -12.29
C LYS A 50 -0.58 -28.14 -11.31
N ARG A 51 -0.60 -28.51 -10.03
CA ARG A 51 -1.06 -27.63 -8.96
C ARG A 51 -0.19 -26.38 -9.03
N ALA A 52 -0.82 -25.21 -9.01
CA ALA A 52 -0.11 -23.94 -8.84
C ALA A 52 0.98 -24.09 -7.77
N PRO A 53 2.17 -23.46 -7.91
CA PRO A 53 3.10 -23.44 -6.82
C PRO A 53 2.41 -22.85 -5.58
N ALA A 54 2.65 -23.46 -4.43
CA ALA A 54 2.14 -22.93 -3.18
C ALA A 54 2.71 -21.53 -2.95
N LEU A 55 1.89 -20.63 -2.42
CA LEU A 55 2.36 -19.34 -1.95
C LEU A 55 3.43 -19.54 -0.86
N ARG A 56 4.41 -18.63 -0.80
CA ARG A 56 5.56 -18.74 0.13
C ARG A 56 5.23 -18.46 1.60
N PHE A 57 3.98 -18.09 1.88
CA PHE A 57 3.43 -17.97 3.23
C PHE A 57 2.03 -18.58 3.27
N PRO A 58 1.64 -19.28 4.35
CA PRO A 58 0.37 -19.99 4.42
C PRO A 58 -0.78 -19.03 4.80
N PHE A 59 -1.05 -18.06 3.93
CA PHE A 59 -2.15 -17.10 4.07
C PHE A 59 -3.48 -17.79 4.36
N GLY A 60 -4.27 -17.20 5.26
CA GLY A 60 -5.53 -17.76 5.74
C GLY A 60 -5.39 -18.72 6.93
N SER A 61 -4.23 -19.37 7.11
CA SER A 61 -3.98 -20.25 8.28
C SER A 61 -3.03 -19.63 9.31
N THR A 62 -2.10 -18.78 8.87
CA THR A 62 -1.22 -18.00 9.74
C THR A 62 -1.50 -16.51 9.51
N LYS A 63 -1.56 -15.73 10.60
CA LYS A 63 -1.80 -14.30 10.52
C LYS A 63 -0.52 -13.53 10.19
N VAL A 64 -0.63 -12.57 9.28
CA VAL A 64 0.39 -11.55 9.04
C VAL A 64 0.44 -10.63 10.26
N ARG A 65 1.62 -10.46 10.83
CA ARG A 65 1.89 -9.55 11.95
C ARG A 65 3.19 -8.85 11.64
N GLY A 66 3.10 -7.63 11.12
CA GLY A 66 4.27 -6.93 10.62
C GLY A 66 4.33 -5.46 10.98
N VAL A 67 5.40 -4.82 10.51
CA VAL A 67 5.61 -3.38 10.54
C VAL A 67 6.04 -2.89 9.18
N ASN A 68 5.67 -1.66 8.84
CA ASN A 68 6.18 -0.95 7.69
C ASN A 68 7.59 -0.42 7.98
N LEU A 69 8.46 -0.42 6.98
CA LEU A 69 9.76 0.23 7.01
C LEU A 69 9.68 1.63 6.39
N GLY A 70 8.71 2.43 6.87
CA GLY A 70 8.39 3.76 6.36
C GLY A 70 9.53 4.77 6.56
N GLY A 71 9.53 5.82 5.73
CA GLY A 71 10.56 6.85 5.73
C GLY A 71 11.95 6.40 5.28
N TRP A 72 12.13 5.16 4.78
CA TRP A 72 13.44 4.62 4.40
C TRP A 72 13.79 4.85 2.92
N LEU A 73 13.16 4.09 2.02
CA LEU A 73 13.42 4.15 0.57
C LEU A 73 12.46 5.14 -0.15
N VAL A 74 11.52 5.69 0.62
CA VAL A 74 10.72 6.86 0.28
C VAL A 74 10.74 7.77 1.51
N LEU A 75 11.12 9.03 1.33
CA LEU A 75 11.19 10.00 2.42
C LEU A 75 9.81 10.56 2.74
N GLU A 76 9.51 10.63 4.02
CA GLU A 76 8.33 11.32 4.54
C GLU A 76 8.76 12.35 5.59
N PRO A 77 8.41 13.64 5.40
CA PRO A 77 8.84 14.72 6.29
C PRO A 77 8.47 14.52 7.76
N TRP A 78 7.40 13.79 8.04
CA TRP A 78 6.94 13.56 9.41
C TRP A 78 7.66 12.41 10.11
N ILE A 79 8.15 11.42 9.35
CA ILE A 79 8.93 10.30 9.90
C ILE A 79 10.37 10.73 10.16
N THR A 80 10.97 11.47 9.22
CA THR A 80 12.38 11.92 9.26
C THR A 80 12.51 13.44 9.10
N PRO A 81 11.87 14.25 9.97
CA PRO A 81 11.88 15.70 9.85
C PRO A 81 13.28 16.32 9.80
N SER A 82 14.28 15.68 10.40
CA SER A 82 15.66 16.19 10.36
C SER A 82 16.21 16.30 8.93
N LEU A 83 15.87 15.38 8.02
CA LEU A 83 16.31 15.43 6.62
C LEU A 83 15.79 16.66 5.90
N PHE A 84 14.61 17.14 6.28
CA PHE A 84 13.94 18.28 5.66
C PHE A 84 14.31 19.59 6.34
N ASP A 85 14.34 19.62 7.67
CA ASP A 85 14.68 20.80 8.46
C ASP A 85 16.13 21.24 8.23
N ASN A 86 17.07 20.30 8.16
CA ASN A 86 18.49 20.57 7.98
C ASN A 86 18.82 21.17 6.60
N THR A 87 17.90 21.10 5.63
CA THR A 87 18.06 21.77 4.34
C THR A 87 18.01 23.30 4.46
N GLY A 88 17.39 23.83 5.54
CA GLY A 88 17.10 25.25 5.70
C GLY A 88 16.12 25.81 4.67
N ASN A 89 15.54 24.97 3.80
CA ASN A 89 14.68 25.39 2.69
C ASN A 89 13.25 24.88 2.91
N PRO A 90 12.28 25.76 3.20
CA PRO A 90 10.89 25.36 3.45
C PRO A 90 10.16 24.88 2.19
N ASN A 91 10.70 25.12 1.00
CA ASN A 91 10.11 24.66 -0.27
C ASN A 91 10.37 23.17 -0.55
N ILE A 92 11.23 22.52 0.23
CA ILE A 92 11.47 21.08 0.17
C ILE A 92 10.41 20.38 1.02
N VAL A 93 9.34 19.89 0.40
CA VAL A 93 8.14 19.40 1.10
C VAL A 93 7.90 17.90 0.90
N ASP A 94 8.67 17.27 0.02
CA ASP A 94 8.64 15.85 -0.35
C ASP A 94 9.99 15.45 -0.98
N GLU A 95 10.16 14.18 -1.35
CA GLU A 95 11.42 13.69 -1.93
C GLU A 95 11.70 14.28 -3.34
N PHE A 96 10.66 14.58 -4.12
CA PHE A 96 10.80 15.23 -5.43
C PHE A 96 11.45 16.61 -5.29
N THR A 97 10.90 17.45 -4.41
CA THR A 97 11.43 18.79 -4.15
C THR A 97 12.76 18.76 -3.40
N PHE A 98 13.04 17.69 -2.63
CA PHE A 98 14.36 17.46 -2.03
C PHE A 98 15.42 17.34 -3.12
N GLY A 99 15.21 16.47 -4.11
CA GLY A 99 16.10 16.31 -5.24
C GLY A 99 16.13 17.53 -6.19
N GLN A 100 15.04 18.30 -6.25
CA GLN A 100 14.96 19.49 -7.10
C GLN A 100 15.74 20.68 -6.54
N PHE A 101 15.69 20.90 -5.23
CA PHE A 101 16.20 22.12 -4.59
C PHE A 101 17.47 21.92 -3.78
N GLN A 102 17.91 20.68 -3.53
CA GLN A 102 19.23 20.43 -2.99
C GLN A 102 20.27 20.31 -4.09
N ASP A 103 21.49 20.73 -3.77
CA ASP A 103 22.65 20.38 -4.58
C ASP A 103 22.75 18.85 -4.71
N PHE A 104 23.00 18.37 -5.93
CA PHE A 104 22.97 16.94 -6.24
C PHE A 104 23.92 16.13 -5.37
N ASN A 105 25.16 16.58 -5.18
CA ASN A 105 26.15 15.83 -4.40
C ASN A 105 25.78 15.80 -2.91
N THR A 106 25.24 16.91 -2.41
CA THR A 106 24.71 17.02 -1.05
C THR A 106 23.54 16.06 -0.84
N ALA A 107 22.55 16.09 -1.74
CA ALA A 107 21.38 15.22 -1.69
C ALA A 107 21.77 13.73 -1.75
N GLN A 108 22.62 13.34 -2.71
CA GLN A 108 23.11 11.97 -2.84
C GLN A 108 23.83 11.50 -1.56
N SER A 109 24.69 12.34 -0.99
CA SER A 109 25.44 12.00 0.23
C SER A 109 24.52 11.84 1.44
N VAL A 110 23.54 12.73 1.60
CA VAL A 110 22.55 12.68 2.69
C VAL A 110 21.67 11.44 2.56
N LEU A 111 21.14 11.19 1.37
CA LEU A 111 20.29 10.02 1.09
C LEU A 111 21.05 8.71 1.28
N LYS A 112 22.30 8.60 0.81
CA LYS A 112 23.10 7.40 1.03
C LYS A 112 23.33 7.15 2.52
N LYS A 113 23.68 8.19 3.29
CA LYS A 113 23.84 8.08 4.74
C LYS A 113 22.54 7.64 5.42
N HIS A 114 21.41 8.22 4.99
CA HIS A 114 20.09 7.83 5.46
C HIS A 114 19.81 6.35 5.18
N TRP A 115 19.99 5.89 3.94
CA TRP A 115 19.75 4.49 3.57
C TRP A 115 20.66 3.52 4.33
N ASP A 116 21.92 3.91 4.60
CA ASP A 116 22.90 3.12 5.35
C ASP A 116 22.56 2.98 6.84
N THR A 117 21.81 3.91 7.43
CA THR A 117 21.68 4.03 8.89
C THR A 117 20.24 4.02 9.40
N TRP A 118 19.26 4.33 8.56
CA TRP A 118 17.86 4.37 8.97
C TRP A 118 17.32 2.97 9.25
N ILE A 119 17.43 2.02 8.32
CA ILE A 119 17.13 0.61 8.60
C ILE A 119 18.40 -0.21 8.41
N THR A 120 18.68 -1.04 9.41
CA THR A 120 19.82 -1.95 9.42
C THR A 120 19.37 -3.38 9.70
N GLU A 121 20.27 -4.36 9.56
CA GLU A 121 19.98 -5.74 9.97
C GLU A 121 19.58 -5.84 11.45
N SER A 122 20.10 -4.96 12.32
CA SER A 122 19.73 -4.93 13.73
C SER A 122 18.26 -4.56 13.96
N ASP A 123 17.68 -3.72 13.09
CA ASP A 123 16.25 -3.42 13.11
C ASP A 123 15.43 -4.66 12.75
N ILE A 124 15.85 -5.40 11.72
CA ILE A 124 15.17 -6.65 11.30
C ILE A 124 15.26 -7.72 12.40
N ALA A 125 16.42 -7.84 13.07
CA ALA A 125 16.59 -8.72 14.22
C ALA A 125 15.65 -8.34 15.38
N ALA A 126 15.52 -7.04 15.66
CA ALA A 126 14.62 -6.54 16.70
C ALA A 126 13.13 -6.75 16.35
N ILE A 127 12.75 -6.60 15.07
CA ILE A 127 11.41 -6.92 14.56
C ILE A 127 11.08 -8.41 14.79
N ALA A 128 12.02 -9.31 14.45
CA ALA A 128 11.85 -10.74 14.71
C ALA A 128 11.75 -11.05 16.22
N ALA A 129 12.59 -10.40 17.04
CA ALA A 129 12.57 -10.56 18.49
C ALA A 129 11.27 -10.05 19.14
N ALA A 130 10.57 -9.10 18.51
CA ALA A 130 9.24 -8.64 18.89
C ALA A 130 8.11 -9.57 18.43
N GLY A 131 8.44 -10.78 17.95
CA GLY A 131 7.45 -11.78 17.54
C GLY A 131 6.71 -11.46 16.23
N LEU A 132 7.19 -10.46 15.48
CA LEU A 132 6.65 -10.11 14.17
C LEU A 132 7.19 -11.04 13.09
N ASN A 133 6.36 -11.34 12.10
CA ASN A 133 6.69 -12.28 11.03
C ASN A 133 6.79 -11.62 9.64
N HIS A 134 6.43 -10.35 9.49
CA HIS A 134 6.50 -9.62 8.22
C HIS A 134 7.10 -8.22 8.37
N VAL A 135 7.72 -7.76 7.29
CA VAL A 135 7.95 -6.34 7.01
C VAL A 135 7.34 -5.97 5.66
N ARG A 136 6.72 -4.78 5.59
CA ARG A 136 6.35 -4.12 4.33
C ARG A 136 7.41 -3.08 4.01
N ILE A 137 7.93 -3.10 2.79
CA ILE A 137 9.02 -2.21 2.36
C ILE A 137 8.51 -1.30 1.24
N PRO A 138 8.10 -0.06 1.57
CA PRO A 138 7.83 0.99 0.60
C PRO A 138 9.06 1.29 -0.25
N ILE A 139 8.89 1.34 -1.58
CA ILE A 139 9.92 1.79 -2.53
C ILE A 139 9.29 2.64 -3.63
N GLY A 140 9.91 3.77 -3.96
CA GLY A 140 9.44 4.66 -5.03
C GLY A 140 9.87 4.20 -6.42
N TYR A 141 9.10 4.56 -7.46
CA TYR A 141 9.42 4.20 -8.84
C TYR A 141 10.81 4.71 -9.29
N TRP A 142 11.27 5.81 -8.71
CA TRP A 142 12.55 6.44 -9.05
C TRP A 142 13.76 5.58 -8.68
N ALA A 143 13.60 4.58 -7.82
CA ALA A 143 14.61 3.55 -7.58
C ALA A 143 14.96 2.74 -8.86
N PHE A 144 14.11 2.81 -9.88
CA PHE A 144 14.21 2.05 -11.13
C PHE A 144 14.31 2.96 -12.35
N ASP A 145 13.45 3.98 -12.44
CA ASP A 145 13.27 4.75 -13.66
C ASP A 145 13.06 6.24 -13.34
N ILE A 146 14.02 7.06 -13.79
CA ILE A 146 13.96 8.53 -13.80
C ILE A 146 14.19 9.09 -15.21
N SER A 147 13.89 8.28 -16.25
CA SER A 147 14.22 8.60 -17.63
C SER A 147 13.48 9.82 -18.20
N ALA A 148 12.47 10.33 -17.50
CA ALA A 148 11.75 11.54 -17.88
C ALA A 148 12.38 12.81 -17.27
N GLY A 149 13.55 12.70 -16.63
CA GLY A 149 14.28 13.83 -16.06
C GLY A 149 13.80 14.23 -14.67
N GLU A 150 13.17 13.29 -13.95
CA GLU A 150 12.74 13.55 -12.57
C GLU A 150 13.94 13.74 -11.64
N PRO A 151 13.87 14.67 -10.68
CA PRO A 151 15.03 15.14 -9.92
C PRO A 151 15.43 14.17 -8.79
N TYR A 152 14.98 12.92 -8.83
CA TYR A 152 15.26 11.94 -7.77
C TYR A 152 16.68 11.39 -7.84
N HIS A 153 17.13 10.85 -6.71
CA HIS A 153 18.40 10.13 -6.59
C HIS A 153 18.15 8.62 -6.56
N GLN A 154 19.05 7.86 -7.19
CA GLN A 154 18.96 6.40 -7.26
C GLN A 154 19.95 5.70 -6.32
N GLY A 155 19.64 4.44 -5.97
CA GLY A 155 20.46 3.55 -5.15
C GLY A 155 19.65 2.60 -4.27
N GLN A 156 18.38 2.93 -4.02
CA GLN A 156 17.45 2.26 -3.12
C GLN A 156 17.25 0.77 -3.44
N TYR A 157 17.30 0.37 -4.72
CA TYR A 157 17.06 -1.02 -5.13
C TYR A 157 18.07 -2.00 -4.51
N GLU A 158 19.32 -1.58 -4.33
CA GLU A 158 20.33 -2.41 -3.66
C GLU A 158 20.08 -2.52 -2.15
N TYR A 159 19.51 -1.48 -1.53
CA TYR A 159 19.08 -1.52 -0.13
C TYR A 159 17.86 -2.41 0.07
N LEU A 160 16.92 -2.44 -0.88
CA LEU A 160 15.82 -3.41 -0.89
C LEU A 160 16.35 -4.85 -0.90
N LYS A 161 17.32 -5.17 -1.77
CA LYS A 161 17.94 -6.52 -1.81
C LYS A 161 18.69 -6.86 -0.53
N LYS A 162 19.39 -5.90 0.07
CA LYS A 162 20.00 -6.06 1.40
C LYS A 162 18.95 -6.36 2.47
N ALA A 163 17.85 -5.62 2.50
CA ALA A 163 16.75 -5.83 3.45
C ALA A 163 16.12 -7.22 3.32
N VAL A 164 15.92 -7.68 2.08
CA VAL A 164 15.44 -9.05 1.81
C VAL A 164 16.43 -10.09 2.35
N THR A 165 17.74 -9.86 2.20
CA THR A 165 18.75 -10.76 2.77
C THR A 165 18.67 -10.81 4.30
N TRP A 166 18.61 -9.64 4.96
CA TRP A 166 18.47 -9.53 6.42
C TRP A 166 17.18 -10.20 6.92
N ALA A 167 16.06 -9.99 6.23
CA ALA A 167 14.78 -10.61 6.57
C ALA A 167 14.89 -12.14 6.51
N GLY A 168 15.55 -12.69 5.48
CA GLY A 168 15.84 -14.11 5.37
C GLY A 168 16.68 -14.65 6.52
N ASN A 169 17.72 -13.93 6.94
CA ASN A 169 18.60 -14.30 8.07
C ASN A 169 17.83 -14.42 9.40
N HIS A 170 16.75 -13.65 9.56
CA HIS A 170 15.94 -13.61 10.77
C HIS A 170 14.57 -14.29 10.63
N GLY A 171 14.32 -14.98 9.52
CA GLY A 171 13.06 -15.68 9.26
C GLY A 171 11.85 -14.78 9.00
N VAL A 172 12.04 -13.46 8.90
CA VAL A 172 11.01 -12.45 8.64
C VAL A 172 10.64 -12.46 7.15
N LYS A 173 9.35 -12.34 6.86
CA LYS A 173 8.83 -12.30 5.49
C LYS A 173 8.74 -10.88 4.95
N VAL A 174 8.78 -10.73 3.64
CA VAL A 174 8.79 -9.43 2.97
C VAL A 174 7.61 -9.28 2.02
N LEU A 175 6.86 -8.21 2.22
CA LEU A 175 5.95 -7.60 1.25
C LEU A 175 6.68 -6.40 0.62
N ILE A 176 6.92 -6.43 -0.68
CA ILE A 176 7.53 -5.32 -1.42
C ILE A 176 6.42 -4.43 -1.97
N ASP A 177 6.46 -3.14 -1.68
CA ASP A 177 5.37 -2.22 -1.98
C ASP A 177 5.86 -1.07 -2.87
N LEU A 178 5.30 -0.96 -4.08
CA LEU A 178 5.57 0.19 -4.94
C LEU A 178 4.77 1.39 -4.42
N HIS A 179 5.46 2.25 -3.68
CA HIS A 179 4.80 3.25 -2.83
C HIS A 179 4.55 4.58 -3.54
N GLY A 180 5.25 4.83 -4.63
CA GLY A 180 5.11 6.04 -5.45
C GLY A 180 5.24 5.72 -6.92
N SER A 181 4.35 6.30 -7.73
CA SER A 181 4.33 6.15 -9.19
C SER A 181 4.69 7.45 -9.92
N PRO A 182 5.10 7.39 -11.20
CA PRO A 182 5.25 8.59 -12.02
C PRO A 182 3.95 9.39 -12.07
N GLY A 183 4.06 10.71 -11.86
CA GLY A 183 2.90 11.61 -11.83
C GLY A 183 2.10 11.60 -10.52
N SER A 184 2.50 10.78 -9.53
CA SER A 184 1.79 10.53 -8.27
C SER A 184 0.39 9.93 -8.45
N GLN A 185 0.11 8.89 -7.68
CA GLN A 185 -1.18 8.21 -7.67
C GLN A 185 -2.17 8.81 -6.67
N ASN A 186 -1.72 9.68 -5.75
CA ASN A 186 -2.56 10.22 -4.68
C ASN A 186 -2.31 11.70 -4.33
N GLY A 187 -1.22 12.30 -4.81
CA GLY A 187 -0.88 13.68 -4.50
C GLY A 187 -0.34 13.90 -3.09
N PHE A 188 -0.09 12.83 -2.33
CA PHE A 188 0.51 12.87 -0.99
C PHE A 188 2.03 12.95 -1.09
N ASP A 189 2.68 13.50 -0.07
CA ASP A 189 4.15 13.53 0.01
C ASP A 189 4.75 12.12 0.08
N ASN A 190 4.05 11.16 0.69
CA ASN A 190 4.43 9.74 0.72
C ASN A 190 4.54 9.09 -0.67
N SER A 191 3.92 9.64 -1.71
CA SER A 191 4.10 9.16 -3.09
C SER A 191 5.40 9.65 -3.73
N GLY A 192 6.19 10.46 -3.00
CA GLY A 192 7.38 11.14 -3.45
C GLY A 192 7.13 12.55 -4.01
N LYS A 193 5.89 12.87 -4.43
CA LYS A 193 5.53 14.16 -5.02
C LYS A 193 4.14 14.61 -4.58
N ARG A 194 4.10 15.57 -3.65
CA ARG A 194 2.88 16.22 -3.18
C ARG A 194 2.31 17.12 -4.27
N GLY A 195 0.98 17.12 -4.43
CA GLY A 195 0.27 17.95 -5.42
C GLY A 195 -0.80 17.16 -6.16
N ASP A 196 -0.85 17.30 -7.48
CA ASP A 196 -1.87 16.62 -8.28
C ASP A 196 -1.57 15.13 -8.47
N ALA A 197 -2.61 14.30 -8.32
CA ALA A 197 -2.56 12.87 -8.62
C ALA A 197 -2.76 12.63 -10.13
N THR A 198 -1.69 12.58 -10.92
CA THR A 198 -1.73 12.51 -12.40
C THR A 198 -1.24 11.18 -12.98
N TRP A 199 -0.96 10.19 -12.15
CA TRP A 199 -0.60 8.84 -12.61
C TRP A 199 -1.62 8.28 -13.61
N HIS A 200 -2.91 8.36 -13.25
CA HIS A 200 -4.01 7.78 -14.01
C HIS A 200 -4.36 8.54 -15.29
N THR A 201 -3.87 9.77 -15.47
CA THR A 201 -4.18 10.62 -16.63
C THR A 201 -3.21 10.42 -17.78
N ASN A 202 -2.12 9.67 -17.59
CA ASN A 202 -1.09 9.44 -18.60
C ASN A 202 -0.74 7.95 -18.68
N SER A 203 -1.05 7.32 -19.82
CA SER A 203 -0.77 5.90 -20.05
C SER A 203 0.71 5.55 -19.97
N GLN A 204 1.63 6.50 -20.20
CA GLN A 204 3.07 6.28 -20.02
C GLN A 204 3.46 6.16 -18.55
N ASN A 205 2.79 6.89 -17.65
CA ASN A 205 3.00 6.73 -16.20
C ASN A 205 2.59 5.32 -15.76
N VAL A 206 1.42 4.86 -16.20
CA VAL A 206 0.92 3.51 -15.93
C VAL A 206 1.86 2.45 -16.52
N ALA A 207 2.33 2.62 -17.76
CA ALA A 207 3.26 1.70 -18.41
C ALA A 207 4.60 1.56 -17.66
N ARG A 208 5.19 2.67 -17.21
CA ARG A 208 6.42 2.68 -16.38
C ARG A 208 6.18 1.98 -15.05
N THR A 209 5.03 2.23 -14.41
CA THR A 209 4.62 1.55 -13.18
C THR A 209 4.52 0.03 -13.39
N ASN A 210 3.89 -0.42 -14.47
CA ASN A 210 3.79 -1.84 -14.84
C ASN A 210 5.17 -2.48 -15.11
N ALA A 211 6.07 -1.77 -15.78
CA ALA A 211 7.42 -2.27 -16.07
C ALA A 211 8.24 -2.53 -14.80
N ILE A 212 8.04 -1.71 -13.76
CA ILE A 212 8.66 -1.88 -12.44
C ILE A 212 8.10 -3.11 -11.74
N ILE A 213 6.77 -3.29 -11.73
CA ILE A 213 6.16 -4.50 -11.15
C ILE A 213 6.63 -5.77 -11.84
N LYS A 214 6.76 -5.75 -13.17
CA LYS A 214 7.35 -6.87 -13.92
C LYS A 214 8.79 -7.15 -13.49
N THR A 215 9.59 -6.12 -13.27
CA THR A 215 10.99 -6.24 -12.80
C THR A 215 11.06 -6.84 -11.40
N LEU A 216 10.27 -6.31 -10.46
CA LEU A 216 10.17 -6.81 -9.09
C LEU A 216 9.70 -8.27 -9.06
N ALA A 217 8.63 -8.60 -9.79
CA ALA A 217 8.09 -9.94 -9.83
C ALA A 217 9.08 -10.96 -10.41
N ALA A 218 9.78 -10.60 -11.50
CA ALA A 218 10.79 -11.46 -12.12
C ALA A 218 12.01 -11.69 -11.22
N GLU A 219 12.50 -10.65 -10.52
CA GLU A 219 13.61 -10.79 -9.58
C GLU A 219 13.21 -11.62 -8.36
N PHE A 220 12.17 -11.20 -7.65
CA PHE A 220 11.87 -11.75 -6.32
C PHE A 220 11.11 -13.09 -6.35
N SER A 221 10.70 -13.55 -7.53
CA SER A 221 10.20 -14.92 -7.74
C SER A 221 11.31 -15.98 -7.84
N LYS A 222 12.60 -15.59 -7.87
CA LYS A 222 13.72 -16.54 -7.89
C LYS A 222 13.82 -17.36 -6.59
N ASP A 223 14.39 -18.55 -6.69
CA ASP A 223 14.48 -19.52 -5.58
C ASP A 223 15.30 -19.01 -4.39
N GLN A 224 16.30 -18.16 -4.64
CA GLN A 224 17.10 -17.55 -3.57
C GLN A 224 16.27 -16.71 -2.59
N TYR A 225 15.07 -16.27 -3.00
CA TYR A 225 14.14 -15.51 -2.15
C TYR A 225 12.98 -16.35 -1.61
N ALA A 226 12.97 -17.67 -1.86
CA ALA A 226 11.83 -18.55 -1.58
C ALA A 226 11.40 -18.60 -0.11
N SER A 227 12.33 -18.41 0.81
CA SER A 227 12.07 -18.38 2.25
C SER A 227 11.62 -17.02 2.77
N THR A 228 11.65 -15.96 1.94
CA THR A 228 11.61 -14.57 2.43
C THR A 228 10.55 -13.70 1.73
N VAL A 229 10.61 -13.52 0.41
CA VAL A 229 9.66 -12.62 -0.27
C VAL A 229 8.38 -13.39 -0.57
N THR A 230 7.28 -12.91 0.00
CA THR A 230 5.98 -13.59 -0.02
C THR A 230 4.95 -12.87 -0.87
N SER A 231 5.11 -11.56 -1.05
CA SER A 231 4.10 -10.73 -1.68
C SER A 231 4.68 -9.48 -2.34
N ILE A 232 3.94 -8.95 -3.31
CA ILE A 232 4.15 -7.64 -3.92
C ILE A 232 2.83 -6.87 -3.83
N ALA A 233 2.88 -5.64 -3.31
CA ALA A 233 1.82 -4.66 -3.45
C ALA A 233 2.11 -3.78 -4.68
N PRO A 234 1.30 -3.87 -5.75
CA PRO A 234 1.66 -3.26 -7.02
C PRO A 234 1.57 -1.74 -7.03
N LEU A 235 0.73 -1.14 -6.18
CA LEU A 235 0.70 0.32 -6.01
C LEU A 235 0.04 0.71 -4.68
N ASN A 236 0.73 1.51 -3.89
CA ASN A 236 0.20 2.07 -2.65
C ASN A 236 -0.88 3.14 -2.93
N GLU A 237 -2.01 3.07 -2.22
CA GLU A 237 -2.95 4.19 -2.07
C GLU A 237 -3.33 4.97 -3.35
N PRO A 238 -3.70 4.35 -4.50
CA PRO A 238 -4.26 5.15 -5.60
C PRO A 238 -5.51 5.90 -5.13
N ALA A 239 -5.56 7.21 -5.33
CA ALA A 239 -6.59 8.08 -4.76
C ALA A 239 -7.91 7.98 -5.52
N GLY A 240 -8.70 6.93 -5.26
CA GLY A 240 -10.01 6.71 -5.89
C GLY A 240 -11.00 7.86 -5.71
N PHE A 241 -10.77 8.72 -4.71
CA PHE A 241 -11.60 9.90 -4.42
C PHE A 241 -11.34 11.11 -5.35
N VAL A 242 -10.29 11.12 -6.19
CA VAL A 242 -10.04 12.26 -7.11
C VAL A 242 -10.98 12.29 -8.33
N GLY A 243 -11.72 11.20 -8.57
CA GLY A 243 -12.66 11.10 -9.69
C GLY A 243 -11.99 10.89 -11.05
N GLY A 244 -12.67 11.29 -12.13
CA GLY A 244 -12.18 11.05 -13.49
C GLY A 244 -12.11 9.55 -13.82
N ASN A 245 -11.04 9.13 -14.52
CA ASN A 245 -10.81 7.73 -14.90
C ASN A 245 -9.95 6.96 -13.88
N VAL A 246 -9.66 7.50 -12.70
CA VAL A 246 -8.73 6.89 -11.73
C VAL A 246 -9.13 5.46 -11.37
N MET A 247 -10.42 5.20 -11.14
CA MET A 247 -10.90 3.88 -10.75
C MET A 247 -10.86 2.88 -11.91
N ASP A 248 -11.10 3.32 -13.13
CA ASP A 248 -11.03 2.45 -14.30
C ASP A 248 -9.58 2.06 -14.61
N VAL A 249 -8.67 3.03 -14.52
CA VAL A 249 -7.22 2.79 -14.67
C VAL A 249 -6.71 1.90 -13.54
N THR A 250 -7.13 2.13 -12.30
CA THR A 250 -6.72 1.32 -11.15
C THR A 250 -7.17 -0.13 -11.30
N ARG A 251 -8.43 -0.38 -11.71
CA ARG A 251 -8.93 -1.75 -11.97
C ARG A 251 -8.17 -2.44 -13.10
N GLN A 252 -7.93 -1.74 -14.20
CA GLN A 252 -7.16 -2.30 -15.31
C GLN A 252 -5.72 -2.60 -14.88
N TYR A 253 -5.12 -1.69 -14.11
CA TYR A 253 -3.77 -1.85 -13.58
C TYR A 253 -3.66 -3.08 -12.67
N TRP A 254 -4.65 -3.37 -11.83
CA TRP A 254 -4.68 -4.62 -11.04
C TRP A 254 -4.71 -5.90 -11.90
N TYR A 255 -5.42 -5.90 -13.03
CA TYR A 255 -5.35 -7.03 -13.95
C TYR A 255 -3.97 -7.16 -14.62
N ASP A 256 -3.35 -6.03 -14.98
CA ASP A 256 -2.03 -6.02 -15.59
C ASP A 256 -0.95 -6.48 -14.59
N SER A 257 -0.98 -5.98 -13.35
CA SER A 257 -0.07 -6.39 -12.28
C SER A 257 -0.25 -7.85 -11.90
N TYR A 258 -1.46 -8.38 -11.91
CA TYR A 258 -1.70 -9.82 -11.78
C TYR A 258 -0.98 -10.62 -12.85
N GLY A 259 -1.07 -10.21 -14.12
CA GLY A 259 -0.31 -10.83 -15.20
C GLY A 259 1.19 -10.86 -14.92
N ASN A 260 1.75 -9.76 -14.40
CA ASN A 260 3.16 -9.63 -14.08
C ASN A 260 3.60 -10.44 -12.84
N ILE A 261 2.81 -10.41 -11.76
CA ILE A 261 3.13 -11.04 -10.47
C ILE A 261 2.84 -12.54 -10.52
N ARG A 262 1.69 -12.92 -11.10
CA ARG A 262 1.27 -14.32 -11.19
C ARG A 262 2.05 -15.08 -12.25
N TYR A 263 2.54 -14.43 -13.32
CA TYR A 263 3.29 -15.09 -14.40
C TYR A 263 4.64 -14.40 -14.67
N PRO A 264 5.55 -14.36 -13.67
CA PRO A 264 6.76 -13.52 -13.70
C PRO A 264 7.82 -14.01 -14.70
N PHE A 265 7.71 -15.26 -15.17
CA PHE A 265 8.72 -15.92 -16.00
C PHE A 265 8.53 -15.70 -17.51
N GLY A 266 7.58 -14.85 -17.93
CA GLY A 266 7.25 -14.66 -19.34
C GLY A 266 6.70 -15.91 -20.02
N SER A 267 6.17 -16.85 -19.23
CA SER A 267 5.54 -18.11 -19.68
C SER A 267 4.25 -18.34 -18.92
N ALA A 268 3.47 -19.34 -19.30
CA ALA A 268 2.27 -19.76 -18.56
C ALA A 268 2.57 -20.36 -17.17
N THR A 269 3.84 -20.41 -16.76
CA THR A 269 4.23 -20.90 -15.44
C THR A 269 3.89 -19.85 -14.38
N GLN A 270 3.05 -20.27 -13.45
CA GLN A 270 2.66 -19.45 -12.32
C GLN A 270 3.82 -19.21 -11.35
N GLY A 271 3.91 -18.00 -10.80
CA GLY A 271 4.83 -17.58 -9.75
C GLY A 271 4.29 -17.83 -8.33
N PRO A 272 5.16 -17.74 -7.32
CA PRO A 272 4.83 -18.10 -5.93
C PRO A 272 4.44 -16.91 -5.04
N LEU A 273 4.39 -15.70 -5.60
CA LEU A 273 4.13 -14.45 -4.86
C LEU A 273 2.63 -14.16 -4.82
N LEU A 274 2.17 -13.67 -3.67
CA LEU A 274 0.83 -13.11 -3.50
C LEU A 274 0.80 -11.66 -4.03
N GLU A 275 -0.18 -11.34 -4.86
CA GLU A 275 -0.49 -9.94 -5.19
C GLU A 275 -1.35 -9.32 -4.10
N VAL A 276 -1.00 -8.13 -3.63
CA VAL A 276 -1.74 -7.41 -2.57
C VAL A 276 -2.20 -6.05 -3.11
N ILE A 277 -3.46 -5.96 -3.57
CA ILE A 277 -4.00 -4.74 -4.20
C ILE A 277 -4.60 -3.80 -3.16
N HIS A 278 -4.31 -2.50 -3.23
CA HIS A 278 -4.90 -1.51 -2.33
C HIS A 278 -6.36 -1.18 -2.71
N ASP A 279 -7.21 -0.90 -1.72
CA ASP A 279 -8.65 -0.63 -1.88
C ASP A 279 -9.01 0.70 -2.58
N ALA A 280 -8.00 1.49 -2.91
CA ALA A 280 -8.10 2.82 -3.52
C ALA A 280 -8.98 3.82 -2.76
N PHE A 281 -9.01 3.73 -1.42
CA PHE A 281 -9.89 4.49 -0.53
C PHE A 281 -11.38 4.28 -0.83
N GLN A 282 -11.73 3.17 -1.48
CA GLN A 282 -13.12 2.81 -1.72
C GLN A 282 -13.59 1.86 -0.61
N PRO A 283 -14.88 1.93 -0.21
CA PRO A 283 -15.46 0.89 0.62
C PRO A 283 -15.16 -0.49 0.04
N LEU A 284 -14.76 -1.46 0.86
CA LEU A 284 -14.39 -2.80 0.36
C LEU A 284 -15.49 -3.44 -0.49
N SER A 285 -16.76 -3.13 -0.24
CA SER A 285 -17.90 -3.58 -1.05
C SER A 285 -17.82 -3.20 -2.53
N SER A 286 -17.11 -2.12 -2.87
CA SER A 286 -16.85 -1.70 -4.26
C SER A 286 -15.98 -2.70 -5.04
N TRP A 287 -15.31 -3.60 -4.32
CA TRP A 287 -14.45 -4.66 -4.85
C TRP A 287 -15.10 -6.05 -4.74
N ASN A 288 -16.40 -6.13 -4.46
CA ASN A 288 -17.10 -7.42 -4.37
C ASN A 288 -17.03 -8.17 -5.70
N GLY A 289 -16.57 -9.42 -5.65
CA GLY A 289 -16.39 -10.28 -6.83
C GLY A 289 -15.23 -9.91 -7.75
N PHE A 290 -14.52 -8.79 -7.49
CA PHE A 290 -13.33 -8.41 -8.24
C PHE A 290 -12.20 -9.40 -7.95
N MET A 291 -11.52 -9.88 -9.00
CA MET A 291 -10.39 -10.81 -8.90
C MET A 291 -10.60 -11.97 -7.89
N LYS A 292 -11.81 -12.53 -7.89
CA LYS A 292 -12.22 -13.60 -6.96
C LYS A 292 -11.93 -15.00 -7.51
N TYR A 293 -11.62 -15.94 -6.62
CA TYR A 293 -11.55 -17.38 -6.91
C TYR A 293 -12.88 -17.92 -7.48
N PRO A 294 -12.89 -18.85 -8.45
CA PRO A 294 -11.73 -19.55 -9.03
C PRO A 294 -11.03 -18.85 -10.19
N ASN A 295 -11.50 -17.66 -10.61
CA ASN A 295 -10.95 -16.99 -11.79
C ASN A 295 -9.58 -16.37 -11.54
N PHE A 296 -9.31 -15.97 -10.30
CA PHE A 296 -8.03 -15.43 -9.86
C PHE A 296 -7.61 -16.13 -8.56
N GLU A 297 -6.32 -16.45 -8.46
CA GLU A 297 -5.71 -17.11 -7.29
C GLU A 297 -4.49 -16.31 -6.85
N GLY A 298 -4.24 -16.24 -5.54
CA GLY A 298 -3.07 -15.52 -5.03
C GLY A 298 -3.25 -14.01 -5.15
N VAL A 299 -4.42 -13.51 -4.77
CA VAL A 299 -4.73 -12.08 -4.62
C VAL A 299 -5.25 -11.84 -3.21
N ALA A 300 -4.79 -10.77 -2.59
CA ALA A 300 -5.31 -10.23 -1.33
C ALA A 300 -5.62 -8.74 -1.49
N MET A 301 -6.56 -8.27 -0.69
CA MET A 301 -6.87 -6.85 -0.54
C MET A 301 -6.00 -6.25 0.58
N ASP A 302 -5.36 -5.13 0.29
CA ASP A 302 -4.78 -4.22 1.26
C ASP A 302 -5.80 -3.12 1.58
N THR A 303 -6.04 -2.88 2.86
CA THR A 303 -6.86 -1.77 3.34
C THR A 303 -6.13 -1.06 4.46
N HIS A 304 -6.18 0.27 4.45
CA HIS A 304 -5.54 1.10 5.46
C HIS A 304 -6.59 1.65 6.41
N HIS A 305 -6.34 1.53 7.72
CA HIS A 305 -7.28 1.98 8.75
C HIS A 305 -6.66 3.03 9.64
N TYR A 306 -7.15 4.25 9.51
CA TYR A 306 -6.78 5.39 10.33
C TYR A 306 -8.03 6.11 10.80
N GLU A 307 -7.99 6.65 12.01
CA GLU A 307 -9.11 7.37 12.61
C GLU A 307 -8.66 8.79 13.00
N ILE A 308 -7.95 9.48 12.09
CA ILE A 308 -7.27 10.76 12.40
C ILE A 308 -7.27 11.81 11.27
N PHE A 309 -7.72 11.48 10.05
CA PHE A 309 -7.50 12.34 8.86
C PHE A 309 -8.69 13.23 8.48
N SER A 310 -9.70 13.31 9.35
CA SER A 310 -10.83 14.24 9.27
C SER A 310 -11.13 14.91 10.61
N ASP A 311 -11.82 16.04 10.58
CA ASP A 311 -12.25 16.74 11.80
C ASP A 311 -13.17 15.87 12.67
N ALA A 312 -14.01 15.03 12.06
CA ALA A 312 -14.90 14.13 12.76
C ALA A 312 -14.13 13.06 13.53
N GLU A 313 -13.10 12.50 12.91
CA GLU A 313 -12.26 11.45 13.48
C GLU A 313 -11.45 11.93 14.68
N VAL A 314 -10.73 13.05 14.56
CA VAL A 314 -9.94 13.61 15.69
C VAL A 314 -10.82 14.18 16.81
N SER A 315 -12.14 14.27 16.60
CA SER A 315 -13.12 14.68 17.61
C SER A 315 -13.73 13.49 18.35
N MET A 316 -13.44 12.25 17.95
CA MET A 316 -13.93 11.07 18.64
C MET A 316 -13.34 10.97 20.05
N THR A 317 -14.17 10.51 20.97
CA THR A 317 -13.72 10.08 22.30
C THR A 317 -12.96 8.77 22.19
N TRP A 318 -12.07 8.48 23.15
CA TRP A 318 -11.34 7.22 23.19
C TRP A 318 -12.25 5.97 23.12
N PRO A 319 -13.39 5.87 23.84
CA PRO A 319 -14.31 4.75 23.65
C PRO A 319 -14.90 4.65 22.23
N GLN A 320 -15.14 5.78 21.56
CA GLN A 320 -15.62 5.77 20.17
C GLN A 320 -14.54 5.21 19.23
N HIS A 321 -13.28 5.58 19.41
CA HIS A 321 -12.18 4.98 18.64
C HIS A 321 -12.10 3.46 18.81
N LEU A 322 -12.17 2.97 20.05
CA LEU A 322 -12.18 1.52 20.32
C LEU A 322 -13.34 0.81 19.59
N GLN A 323 -14.55 1.40 19.64
CA GLN A 323 -15.72 0.85 18.98
C GLN A 323 -15.57 0.86 17.45
N THR A 324 -15.02 1.92 16.87
CA THR A 324 -14.77 2.04 15.43
C THR A 324 -13.79 0.97 14.96
N ALA A 325 -12.66 0.79 15.63
CA ALA A 325 -11.69 -0.28 15.33
C ALA A 325 -12.28 -1.68 15.43
N CYS A 326 -13.09 -1.96 16.46
CA CYS A 326 -13.76 -3.25 16.61
C CYS A 326 -14.80 -3.50 15.51
N ASN A 327 -15.51 -2.46 15.08
CA ASN A 327 -16.49 -2.56 14.00
C ASN A 327 -15.82 -2.72 12.64
N PHE A 328 -14.73 -2.00 12.38
CA PHE A 328 -13.98 -2.11 11.13
C PHE A 328 -13.49 -3.55 10.91
N GLY A 329 -12.78 -4.12 11.89
CA GLY A 329 -12.24 -5.48 11.74
C GLY A 329 -13.33 -6.55 11.57
N ARG A 330 -14.43 -6.47 12.32
CA ARG A 330 -15.51 -7.47 12.23
C ARG A 330 -16.41 -7.28 11.02
N ASN A 331 -16.93 -6.07 10.82
CA ASN A 331 -18.02 -5.81 9.89
C ASN A 331 -17.53 -5.41 8.50
N THR A 332 -16.32 -4.84 8.39
CA THR A 332 -15.73 -4.46 7.11
C THR A 332 -14.75 -5.53 6.63
N VAL A 333 -13.66 -5.74 7.38
CA VAL A 333 -12.60 -6.71 7.03
C VAL A 333 -13.15 -8.14 7.03
N GLY A 334 -13.80 -8.55 8.12
CA GLY A 334 -14.41 -9.88 8.27
C GLY A 334 -15.43 -10.23 7.20
N SER A 335 -16.43 -9.37 7.01
CA SER A 335 -17.48 -9.58 6.02
C SER A 335 -16.93 -9.68 4.60
N TYR A 336 -16.01 -8.79 4.23
CA TYR A 336 -15.41 -8.84 2.89
C TYR A 336 -14.53 -10.08 2.71
N SER A 337 -13.66 -10.38 3.69
CA SER A 337 -12.73 -11.50 3.59
C SER A 337 -13.43 -12.85 3.51
N ALA A 338 -14.56 -13.01 4.19
CA ALA A 338 -15.33 -14.25 4.19
C ALA A 338 -15.94 -14.59 2.81
N SER A 339 -16.21 -13.57 1.99
CA SER A 339 -16.94 -13.73 0.72
C SER A 339 -16.13 -13.39 -0.53
N ASN A 340 -14.93 -12.84 -0.42
CA ASN A 340 -14.15 -12.38 -1.58
C ASN A 340 -12.73 -12.96 -1.61
N MET A 341 -11.78 -12.29 -0.97
CA MET A 341 -10.36 -12.64 -0.93
C MET A 341 -9.78 -12.31 0.44
N TRP A 342 -8.56 -12.77 0.73
CA TRP A 342 -7.90 -12.38 1.99
C TRP A 342 -7.78 -10.86 2.10
N VAL A 343 -7.95 -10.33 3.30
CA VAL A 343 -7.72 -8.91 3.59
C VAL A 343 -6.58 -8.78 4.58
N ILE A 344 -5.59 -7.97 4.26
CA ILE A 344 -4.52 -7.56 5.19
C ILE A 344 -4.75 -6.09 5.49
N VAL A 345 -4.75 -5.71 6.77
CA VAL A 345 -4.72 -4.28 7.14
C VAL A 345 -3.27 -3.81 7.06
N GLY A 346 -2.85 -3.34 5.89
CA GLY A 346 -1.43 -3.05 5.58
C GLY A 346 -0.87 -1.80 6.24
N GLU A 347 -1.76 -0.91 6.69
CA GLU A 347 -1.38 0.27 7.46
C GLU A 347 -2.43 0.66 8.50
N TRP A 348 -1.95 1.04 9.69
CA TRP A 348 -2.72 1.53 10.84
C TRP A 348 -1.75 2.00 11.94
N THR A 349 -2.25 2.69 12.97
CA THR A 349 -1.44 3.21 14.09
C THR A 349 -2.19 3.19 15.42
N THR A 350 -1.53 3.56 16.53
CA THR A 350 -2.13 3.64 17.88
C THR A 350 -2.47 5.06 18.34
N THR A 351 -2.13 6.10 17.57
CA THR A 351 -2.56 7.46 17.90
C THR A 351 -3.98 7.75 17.41
N PRO A 352 -4.82 8.43 18.22
CA PRO A 352 -6.13 8.93 17.82
C PRO A 352 -6.08 10.36 17.25
N TYR A 353 -4.89 10.97 17.14
CA TYR A 353 -4.73 12.37 16.75
C TYR A 353 -3.66 12.56 15.67
N ASP A 354 -3.86 13.58 14.84
CA ASP A 354 -2.97 13.97 13.75
C ASP A 354 -1.87 14.97 14.17
N CYS A 355 -1.33 14.78 15.38
CA CYS A 355 -0.44 15.73 16.05
C CYS A 355 1.03 15.65 15.66
N ALA A 356 1.48 14.55 15.04
CA ALA A 356 2.85 14.40 14.61
C ALA A 356 3.28 15.55 13.69
N LYS A 357 4.47 16.11 13.97
CA LYS A 357 5.04 17.21 13.18
C LYS A 357 5.08 16.80 11.70
N TYR A 358 4.49 17.62 10.84
CA TYR A 358 4.41 17.43 9.39
C TYR A 358 3.60 16.24 8.89
N LEU A 359 2.83 15.57 9.76
CA LEU A 359 2.01 14.41 9.35
C LEU A 359 1.03 14.76 8.22
N ASN A 360 0.45 15.96 8.26
CA ASN A 360 -0.45 16.46 7.21
C ASN A 360 0.30 17.10 6.03
N GLY A 361 1.61 16.91 5.94
CA GLY A 361 2.53 17.55 5.01
C GLY A 361 3.36 18.66 5.64
N ARG A 362 4.59 18.83 5.16
CA ARG A 362 5.48 19.92 5.62
C ARG A 362 4.82 21.29 5.40
N GLY A 363 4.79 22.10 6.45
CA GLY A 363 4.13 23.42 6.47
C GLY A 363 2.61 23.38 6.69
N VAL A 364 2.03 22.20 6.94
CA VAL A 364 0.61 22.02 7.25
C VAL A 364 0.45 21.66 8.73
N GLY A 365 -0.45 22.34 9.43
CA GLY A 365 -0.75 22.08 10.84
C GLY A 365 -1.58 20.81 11.09
N ALA A 366 -1.97 20.60 12.34
CA ALA A 366 -2.83 19.50 12.79
C ALA A 366 -4.30 19.94 12.89
N ARG A 367 -5.23 19.02 12.64
CA ARG A 367 -6.66 19.24 12.88
C ARG A 367 -6.94 19.29 14.37
N TYR A 368 -6.28 18.45 15.17
CA TYR A 368 -6.60 18.31 16.59
C TYR A 368 -6.40 19.62 17.39
N ASP A 369 -5.29 20.32 17.17
CA ASP A 369 -5.00 21.59 17.84
C ASP A 369 -5.49 22.84 17.09
N GLY A 370 -6.14 22.65 15.94
CA GLY A 370 -6.69 23.74 15.13
C GLY A 370 -5.66 24.50 14.30
N THR A 371 -4.40 24.03 14.21
CA THR A 371 -3.36 24.71 13.44
C THR A 371 -3.44 24.45 11.93
N ARG A 372 -4.18 23.41 11.50
CA ARG A 372 -4.52 23.19 10.09
C ARG A 372 -5.61 24.16 9.63
N SER A 373 -5.39 24.82 8.50
CA SER A 373 -6.40 25.71 7.89
C SER A 373 -7.75 25.00 7.72
N GLY A 374 -8.83 25.66 8.14
CA GLY A 374 -10.20 25.15 8.09
C GLY A 374 -10.60 24.22 9.23
N SER A 375 -9.70 23.86 10.16
CA SER A 375 -10.02 23.01 11.29
C SER A 375 -10.41 23.80 12.55
N THR A 376 -11.29 23.23 13.37
CA THR A 376 -11.67 23.79 14.68
C THR A 376 -10.83 23.14 15.77
N LYS A 377 -10.24 23.90 16.71
CA LYS A 377 -9.44 23.32 17.80
C LYS A 377 -10.25 22.40 18.71
N LYS A 378 -9.72 21.21 19.04
CA LYS A 378 -10.30 20.21 19.96
C LYS A 378 -9.48 20.03 21.24
N GLY A 379 -8.16 20.19 21.14
CA GLY A 379 -7.24 20.04 22.27
C GLY A 379 -5.86 20.65 21.99
N GLU A 380 -4.87 20.28 22.80
CA GLU A 380 -3.47 20.62 22.58
C GLU A 380 -2.71 19.37 22.11
N CYS A 381 -1.85 19.49 21.10
CA CYS A 381 -1.10 18.35 20.59
C CYS A 381 0.06 17.91 21.50
N GLY A 382 0.64 18.83 22.29
CA GLY A 382 1.85 18.60 23.09
C GLY A 382 1.86 17.32 23.96
N PRO A 383 0.76 16.94 24.62
CA PRO A 383 0.69 15.70 25.41
C PRO A 383 0.64 14.39 24.62
N PHE A 384 0.37 14.44 23.31
CA PHE A 384 0.03 13.26 22.49
C PHE A 384 1.01 12.94 21.37
N THR A 385 2.05 13.76 21.19
CA THR A 385 3.04 13.58 20.12
C THR A 385 4.48 13.83 20.57
N GLY A 386 5.44 13.32 19.81
CA GLY A 386 6.86 13.49 20.05
C GLY A 386 7.40 12.39 20.96
N SER A 387 8.13 12.75 22.01
CA SER A 387 8.73 11.76 22.91
C SER A 387 7.73 11.14 23.88
N ARG A 388 7.75 9.81 23.96
CA ARG A 388 6.95 8.97 24.87
C ARG A 388 7.14 9.26 26.35
N SER A 389 8.23 9.95 26.73
CA SER A 389 8.45 10.37 28.12
C SER A 389 7.41 11.38 28.59
N LYS A 390 6.73 12.07 27.66
CA LYS A 390 5.66 13.04 27.94
C LYS A 390 4.27 12.41 28.00
N PHE A 391 4.11 11.19 27.48
CA PHE A 391 2.81 10.53 27.40
C PHE A 391 2.35 10.10 28.79
N SER A 392 1.14 10.51 29.16
CA SER A 392 0.51 10.12 30.42
C SER A 392 0.20 8.62 30.46
N ASP A 393 0.09 8.05 31.65
CA ASP A 393 -0.28 6.65 31.81
C ASP A 393 -1.68 6.35 31.27
N ALA A 394 -2.59 7.33 31.35
CA ALA A 394 -3.92 7.25 30.75
C ALA A 394 -3.84 7.12 29.22
N TYR A 395 -2.98 7.91 28.57
CA TYR A 395 -2.79 7.84 27.12
C TYR A 395 -2.13 6.53 26.70
N LYS A 396 -1.09 6.06 27.41
CA LYS A 396 -0.48 4.74 27.16
C LYS A 396 -1.48 3.60 27.37
N THR A 397 -2.34 3.71 28.38
CA THR A 397 -3.43 2.74 28.61
C THR A 397 -4.40 2.73 27.43
N PHE A 398 -4.82 3.89 26.95
CA PHE A 398 -5.65 3.99 25.75
C PHE A 398 -4.96 3.39 24.52
N MET A 399 -3.71 3.74 24.24
CA MET A 399 -2.99 3.19 23.08
C MET A 399 -2.86 1.65 23.18
N ARG A 400 -2.72 1.10 24.39
CA ARG A 400 -2.75 -0.35 24.61
C ARG A 400 -4.12 -0.96 24.29
N GLN A 401 -5.19 -0.33 24.76
CA GLN A 401 -6.55 -0.74 24.42
C GLN A 401 -6.81 -0.65 22.92
N PHE A 402 -6.37 0.42 22.27
CA PHE A 402 -6.57 0.64 20.85
C PHE A 402 -5.75 -0.34 19.99
N TYR A 403 -4.51 -0.65 20.39
CA TYR A 403 -3.72 -1.74 19.81
C TYR A 403 -4.46 -3.08 19.87
N GLU A 404 -4.99 -3.44 21.03
CA GLU A 404 -5.68 -4.72 21.20
C GLU A 404 -7.02 -4.77 20.47
N ALA A 405 -7.79 -3.67 20.44
CA ALA A 405 -9.03 -3.58 19.69
C ALA A 405 -8.79 -3.78 18.19
N GLN A 406 -7.79 -3.08 17.64
CA GLN A 406 -7.40 -3.17 16.24
C GLN A 406 -6.85 -4.56 15.89
N THR A 407 -5.77 -5.01 16.54
CA THR A 407 -5.15 -6.30 16.18
C THR A 407 -6.06 -7.51 16.41
N SER A 408 -6.92 -7.49 17.44
CA SER A 408 -7.89 -8.58 17.64
C SER A 408 -8.93 -8.61 16.55
N SER A 409 -9.51 -7.45 16.19
CA SER A 409 -10.55 -7.39 15.17
C SER A 409 -9.99 -7.66 13.76
N PHE A 410 -8.79 -7.18 13.45
CA PHE A 410 -8.10 -7.42 12.18
C PHE A 410 -7.73 -8.89 12.00
N GLU A 411 -7.28 -9.58 13.05
CA GLU A 411 -6.97 -11.02 12.97
C GLU A 411 -8.23 -11.88 13.00
N GLN A 412 -9.30 -11.46 13.66
CA GLN A 412 -10.58 -12.16 13.64
C GLN A 412 -11.21 -12.11 12.24
N GLY A 413 -11.26 -10.94 11.62
CA GLY A 413 -11.89 -10.73 10.32
C GLY A 413 -10.98 -10.97 9.10
N GLY A 414 -9.68 -10.75 9.25
CA GLY A 414 -8.74 -10.71 8.12
C GLY A 414 -7.58 -11.69 8.24
N ALA A 415 -6.66 -11.60 7.28
CA ALA A 415 -5.42 -12.36 7.22
C ALA A 415 -4.29 -11.78 8.09
N GLY A 416 -4.50 -10.64 8.75
CA GLY A 416 -3.54 -10.02 9.65
C GLY A 416 -3.37 -8.53 9.41
N TRP A 417 -2.25 -7.98 9.85
CA TRP A 417 -2.00 -6.54 9.91
C TRP A 417 -0.51 -6.21 9.79
N ILE A 418 -0.23 -4.98 9.35
CA ILE A 418 1.12 -4.41 9.29
C ILE A 418 1.05 -2.98 9.85
N TYR A 419 1.74 -2.73 10.97
CA TYR A 419 1.68 -1.44 11.68
C TYR A 419 2.49 -0.37 10.94
N TRP A 420 1.95 0.84 10.84
CA TRP A 420 2.67 1.99 10.32
C TRP A 420 3.17 2.87 11.49
N THR A 421 4.46 2.91 11.82
CA THR A 421 5.65 2.31 11.18
C THR A 421 6.60 1.71 12.24
N TRP A 422 7.68 1.03 11.85
CA TRP A 422 8.68 0.52 12.80
C TRP A 422 9.25 1.63 13.70
N LYS A 423 9.68 2.74 13.11
CA LYS A 423 10.23 3.90 13.84
C LYS A 423 10.08 5.22 13.10
N ALA A 424 10.13 6.30 13.88
CA ALA A 424 10.11 7.69 13.44
C ALA A 424 11.04 8.51 14.38
N GLU A 425 11.59 9.64 13.93
CA GLU A 425 12.57 10.41 14.71
C GLU A 425 11.97 11.11 15.94
N ASN A 426 10.77 11.67 15.79
CA ASN A 426 10.12 12.47 16.84
C ASN A 426 8.59 12.35 16.77
N ALA A 427 8.10 11.11 16.67
CA ALA A 427 6.69 10.76 16.65
C ALA A 427 6.52 9.36 17.28
N ASP A 428 6.81 9.23 18.58
CA ASP A 428 6.78 7.94 19.27
C ASP A 428 5.40 7.28 19.22
N GLU A 429 4.32 8.07 19.12
CA GLU A 429 2.95 7.58 18.96
C GLU A 429 2.72 6.83 17.62
N TRP A 430 3.63 7.00 16.66
CA TRP A 430 3.65 6.29 15.36
C TRP A 430 4.73 5.21 15.28
N SER A 431 5.57 5.06 16.30
CA SER A 431 6.67 4.09 16.29
C SER A 431 6.29 2.82 17.03
N TYR A 432 6.31 1.69 16.32
CA TYR A 432 6.17 0.37 16.94
C TYR A 432 7.28 0.13 17.98
N GLN A 433 8.53 0.49 17.65
CA GLN A 433 9.68 0.40 18.54
C GLN A 433 9.48 1.21 19.83
N ALA A 434 9.00 2.45 19.74
CA ALA A 434 8.69 3.26 20.90
C ALA A 434 7.53 2.68 21.73
N GLY A 435 6.53 2.07 21.07
CA GLY A 435 5.41 1.41 21.73
C GLY A 435 5.78 0.15 22.49
N LEU A 436 6.71 -0.65 21.98
CA LEU A 436 7.31 -1.76 22.72
C LEU A 436 8.02 -1.24 23.97
N ALA A 437 8.88 -0.24 23.80
CA ALA A 437 9.65 0.31 24.91
C ALA A 437 8.73 1.00 25.94
N GLY A 438 7.60 1.57 25.49
CA GLY A 438 6.64 2.32 26.30
C GLY A 438 5.54 1.47 26.93
N GLY A 439 5.47 0.19 26.59
CA GLY A 439 4.56 -0.80 27.17
C GLY A 439 3.11 -0.75 26.67
N TRP A 440 2.79 0.12 25.70
CA TRP A 440 1.45 0.12 25.09
C TRP A 440 1.34 -0.86 23.91
N ILE A 441 2.46 -1.32 23.35
CA ILE A 441 2.50 -2.46 22.44
C ILE A 441 3.17 -3.64 23.18
N PRO A 442 2.55 -4.83 23.22
CA PRO A 442 3.14 -6.00 23.87
C PRO A 442 4.30 -6.59 23.06
N VAL A 443 5.28 -7.19 23.76
CA VAL A 443 6.40 -7.92 23.11
C VAL A 443 5.91 -9.17 22.38
N ASN A 444 4.92 -9.87 22.94
CA ASN A 444 4.18 -10.89 22.20
C ASN A 444 2.97 -10.23 21.54
N PRO A 445 2.90 -10.14 20.20
CA PRO A 445 1.79 -9.47 19.51
C PRO A 445 0.41 -10.13 19.74
N ALA A 446 0.38 -11.38 20.24
CA ALA A 446 -0.85 -12.09 20.61
C ALA A 446 -1.30 -11.84 22.06
N GLU A 447 -0.48 -11.19 22.90
CA GLU A 447 -0.82 -10.92 24.28
C GLU A 447 -2.00 -9.94 24.37
N ARG A 448 -2.93 -10.21 25.30
CA ARG A 448 -4.08 -9.36 25.57
C ARG A 448 -4.19 -9.07 27.06
N LYS A 449 -4.15 -7.78 27.42
CA LYS A 449 -4.48 -7.25 28.75
C LYS A 449 -5.97 -6.92 28.85
N TYR A 450 -6.63 -6.69 27.71
CA TYR A 450 -8.05 -6.37 27.55
C TYR A 450 -8.71 -7.35 26.55
N PRO A 451 -8.76 -8.67 26.85
CA PRO A 451 -9.14 -9.69 25.87
C PRO A 451 -10.56 -9.57 25.30
N ASN A 452 -11.49 -8.94 26.02
CA ASN A 452 -12.89 -8.77 25.60
C ASN A 452 -13.20 -7.36 25.08
N ILE A 453 -12.19 -6.61 24.64
CA ILE A 453 -12.34 -5.20 24.26
C ILE A 453 -13.33 -4.97 23.10
N CYS A 454 -13.51 -5.97 22.23
CA CYS A 454 -14.47 -5.92 21.14
C CYS A 454 -15.81 -6.64 21.42
N GLY A 455 -16.03 -7.14 22.64
CA GLY A 455 -17.18 -7.97 22.98
C GLY A 455 -16.94 -9.42 22.63
#